data_AF-A0A357EHH5-F1
#
_entry.id   AF-A0A357EHH5-F1
#
_cell.length_a   1.000
_cell.length_b   1.000
_cell.length_c   1.000
_cell.angle_alpha   90.00
_cell.angle_beta   90.00
_cell.angle_gamma   90.00
#
_symmetry.space_group_name_H-M   'P 1'
#
loop_
_entity.id
_entity.type
_entity.pdbx_description
1 polymer ?
#
loop_
_entity_poly.entity_id
_entity_poly.type
_entity_poly.pdbx_seq_one_letter_code
_entity_poly.pdbx_strand_id
1 'polypeptide(L)'
;STGLASRRKAEMLIASGRVTINGKVVTELGTKVDPGRDHVKVDGKHLTSAQPFVYLVLNKPKNVMSTLDDPGGRDTVKNFLHGVSVRVFPVGRLDFDSEGLMLMTNHGDLAQALLHPRYHVPKTYLIKVKGVLTDSEIAQLQRGVKLEDGMTGPAVVKKVKRAEANSWLEV
;
A
#
# COMPACT_ATOMS: atom_id res chain seq x y z
N SER A 1 9.19 -10.13 -8.17
CA SER A 1 9.17 -8.86 -8.96
C SER A 1 10.59 -8.35 -9.07
N THR A 2 11.08 -7.96 -10.24
CA THR A 2 12.48 -7.49 -10.47
C THR A 2 12.69 -6.02 -10.14
N GLY A 3 11.67 -5.30 -9.67
CA GLY A 3 11.75 -3.88 -9.35
C GLY A 3 11.75 -2.94 -10.58
N LEU A 4 11.77 -3.47 -11.81
CA LEU A 4 11.86 -2.67 -13.05
C LEU A 4 10.64 -1.74 -13.25
N ALA A 5 9.43 -2.23 -12.98
CA ALA A 5 8.20 -1.53 -13.32
C ALA A 5 7.05 -1.91 -12.37
N SER A 6 5.98 -1.11 -12.38
CA SER A 6 4.70 -1.53 -11.81
C SER A 6 4.13 -2.70 -12.62
N ARG A 7 3.21 -3.47 -12.01
CA ARG A 7 2.55 -4.59 -12.68
C ARG A 7 1.90 -4.18 -14.02
N ARG A 8 1.09 -3.11 -14.01
CA ARG A 8 0.46 -2.58 -15.22
C ARG A 8 1.47 -2.15 -16.28
N LYS A 9 2.58 -1.53 -15.87
CA LYS A 9 3.63 -1.13 -16.82
C LYS A 9 4.35 -2.35 -17.40
N ALA A 10 4.57 -3.40 -16.61
CA ALA A 10 5.10 -4.67 -17.10
C ALA A 10 4.13 -5.34 -18.09
N GLU A 11 2.83 -5.37 -17.80
CA GLU A 11 1.80 -5.89 -18.71
C GLU A 11 1.78 -5.13 -20.05
N MET A 12 1.89 -3.79 -20.02
CA MET A 12 2.02 -3.00 -21.26
C MET A 12 3.29 -3.33 -22.05
N LEU A 13 4.44 -3.51 -21.38
CA LEU A 13 5.69 -3.89 -22.04
C LEU A 13 5.57 -5.25 -22.74
N ILE A 14 4.96 -6.24 -22.07
CA ILE A 14 4.69 -7.56 -22.64
C ILE A 14 3.77 -7.42 -23.86
N ALA A 15 2.59 -6.81 -23.70
CA ALA A 15 1.61 -6.67 -24.78
C ALA A 15 2.17 -5.92 -26.01
N SER A 16 3.10 -4.99 -25.80
CA SER A 16 3.79 -4.26 -26.87
C SER A 16 4.94 -5.01 -27.55
N GLY A 17 5.19 -6.28 -27.19
CA GLY A 17 6.25 -7.10 -27.78
C GLY A 17 7.67 -6.69 -27.36
N ARG A 18 7.80 -5.89 -26.29
CA ARG A 18 9.10 -5.38 -25.81
C ARG A 18 9.82 -6.36 -24.87
N VAL A 19 9.20 -7.50 -24.57
CA VAL A 19 9.73 -8.52 -23.67
C VAL A 19 10.08 -9.77 -24.48
N THR A 20 11.29 -10.29 -24.26
CA THR A 20 11.71 -11.58 -24.82
C THR A 20 12.06 -12.56 -23.71
N ILE A 21 11.62 -13.81 -23.83
CA ILE A 21 11.98 -14.92 -22.94
C ILE A 21 12.73 -15.94 -23.79
N ASN A 22 13.97 -16.26 -23.40
CA ASN A 22 14.84 -17.20 -24.13
C ASN A 22 14.97 -16.87 -25.63
N GLY A 23 15.04 -15.57 -25.95
CA GLY A 23 15.17 -15.06 -27.32
C GLY A 23 13.87 -14.97 -28.11
N LYS A 24 12.73 -15.43 -27.58
CA LYS A 24 11.42 -15.33 -28.23
C LYS A 24 10.63 -14.15 -27.69
N VAL A 25 10.05 -13.34 -28.57
CA VAL A 25 9.13 -12.26 -28.18
C VAL A 25 7.88 -12.86 -27.54
N VAL A 26 7.47 -12.32 -26.39
CA VAL A 26 6.28 -12.76 -25.66
C VAL A 26 5.32 -11.59 -25.51
N THR A 27 4.08 -11.80 -25.93
CA THR A 27 2.98 -10.83 -25.83
C THR A 27 1.81 -11.32 -24.98
N GLU A 28 1.82 -12.59 -24.58
CA GLU A 28 0.79 -13.19 -23.74
C GLU A 28 0.96 -12.77 -22.27
N LEU A 29 -0.11 -12.24 -21.67
CA LEU A 29 -0.11 -11.87 -20.26
C LEU A 29 -0.24 -13.11 -19.39
N GLY A 30 0.48 -13.14 -18.27
CA GLY A 30 0.45 -14.29 -17.35
C GLY A 30 1.42 -15.42 -17.70
N THR A 31 2.23 -15.27 -18.76
CA THR A 31 3.35 -16.17 -19.05
C THR A 31 4.24 -16.30 -17.82
N LYS A 32 4.43 -17.54 -17.36
CA LYS A 32 5.29 -17.87 -16.23
C LYS A 32 6.73 -18.00 -16.70
N VAL A 33 7.64 -17.54 -15.85
CA VAL A 33 9.10 -17.67 -16.04
C VAL A 33 9.70 -18.32 -14.81
N ASP A 34 10.71 -19.15 -15.01
CA ASP A 34 11.58 -19.66 -13.97
C ASP A 34 12.82 -18.76 -13.87
N PRO A 35 12.97 -17.95 -12.80
CA PRO A 35 14.12 -17.06 -12.66
C PRO A 35 15.48 -17.77 -12.61
N GLY A 36 15.52 -19.06 -12.31
CA GLY A 36 16.75 -19.86 -12.28
C GLY A 36 17.15 -20.43 -13.64
N ARG A 37 16.27 -20.38 -14.64
CA ARG A 37 16.47 -21.04 -15.95
C ARG A 37 16.21 -20.13 -17.14
N ASP A 38 15.21 -19.24 -17.04
CA ASP A 38 14.74 -18.44 -18.16
C ASP A 38 15.48 -17.11 -18.27
N HIS A 39 15.91 -16.80 -19.49
CA HIS A 39 16.57 -15.54 -19.81
C HIS A 39 15.55 -14.50 -20.29
N VAL A 40 15.15 -13.61 -19.38
CA VAL A 40 14.20 -12.55 -19.68
C VAL A 40 14.93 -11.25 -20.04
N LYS A 41 14.57 -10.65 -21.17
CA LYS A 41 15.04 -9.32 -21.58
C LYS A 41 13.86 -8.38 -21.81
N VAL A 42 14.06 -7.11 -21.48
CA VAL A 42 13.17 -6.01 -21.83
C VAL A 42 13.96 -5.04 -22.69
N ASP A 43 13.48 -4.74 -23.89
CA ASP A 43 14.18 -3.90 -24.88
C ASP A 43 15.62 -4.37 -25.14
N GLY A 44 15.81 -5.70 -25.25
CA GLY A 44 17.11 -6.32 -25.45
C GLY A 44 18.05 -6.32 -24.24
N LYS A 45 17.71 -5.63 -23.15
CA LYS A 45 18.49 -5.62 -21.90
C LYS A 45 18.06 -6.75 -20.98
N HIS A 46 19.01 -7.51 -20.47
CA HIS A 46 18.73 -8.61 -19.57
C HIS A 46 18.21 -8.09 -18.23
N LEU A 47 17.10 -8.66 -17.75
CA LEU A 47 16.68 -8.46 -16.36
C LEU A 47 17.72 -9.08 -15.44
N THR A 48 18.30 -8.27 -14.56
CA THR A 48 19.20 -8.74 -13.51
C THR A 48 18.44 -9.55 -12.45
N SER A 49 19.19 -10.29 -11.65
CA SER A 49 18.70 -11.08 -10.51
C SER A 49 17.75 -10.31 -9.59
N ALA A 50 16.87 -11.04 -8.91
CA ALA A 50 15.89 -10.48 -8.00
C ALA A 50 16.57 -9.57 -6.96
N GLN A 51 16.07 -8.34 -6.81
CA GLN A 51 16.53 -7.44 -5.78
C GLN A 51 16.19 -7.99 -4.39
N PRO A 52 17.03 -7.76 -3.36
CA PRO A 52 16.72 -8.20 -2.00
C PRO A 52 15.41 -7.58 -1.54
N PHE A 53 14.70 -8.29 -0.67
CA PHE A 53 13.49 -7.72 -0.06
C PHE A 53 13.86 -6.57 0.87
N VAL A 54 13.13 -5.46 0.73
CA VAL A 54 13.29 -4.25 1.54
C VAL A 54 11.99 -3.99 2.28
N TYR A 55 12.09 -3.63 3.55
CA TYR A 55 10.96 -3.31 4.41
C TYR A 55 11.25 -1.99 5.11
N LEU A 56 10.40 -0.99 4.88
CA LEU A 56 10.52 0.33 5.47
C LEU A 56 9.27 0.64 6.27
N VAL A 57 9.46 1.42 7.33
CA VAL A 57 8.39 2.06 8.08
C VAL A 57 8.54 3.56 7.88
N LEU A 58 7.53 4.16 7.27
CA LEU A 58 7.44 5.61 7.08
C LEU A 58 6.40 6.16 8.05
N ASN A 59 6.76 7.15 8.85
CA ASN A 59 5.76 8.02 9.48
C ASN A 59 5.31 9.03 8.42
N LYS A 60 4.25 8.70 7.68
CA LYS A 60 3.74 9.53 6.58
C LYS A 60 3.15 10.81 7.18
N PRO A 61 3.58 12.01 6.77
CA PRO A 61 2.97 13.25 7.22
C PRO A 61 1.63 13.50 6.51
N LYS A 62 0.84 14.44 7.05
CA LYS A 62 -0.34 14.97 6.37
C LYS A 62 0.03 15.68 5.07
N ASN A 63 -0.96 15.84 4.20
CA ASN A 63 -0.85 16.49 2.89
C ASN A 63 0.14 15.82 1.93
N VAL A 64 0.30 14.50 2.07
CA VAL A 64 1.15 13.68 1.21
C VAL A 64 0.33 12.52 0.64
N MET A 65 0.48 12.25 -0.64
CA MET A 65 -0.20 11.16 -1.33
C MET A 65 0.51 9.82 -1.09
N SER A 66 -0.28 8.79 -0.78
CA SER A 66 0.15 7.39 -0.63
C SER A 66 0.43 6.69 -1.98
N THR A 67 1.17 7.35 -2.87
CA THR A 67 1.53 6.88 -4.22
C THR A 67 2.98 7.21 -4.52
N LEU A 68 3.54 6.62 -5.58
CA LEU A 68 4.87 7.00 -6.11
C LEU A 68 4.77 7.94 -7.33
N ASP A 69 3.55 8.10 -7.85
CA ASP A 69 3.25 8.87 -9.04
C ASP A 69 1.87 9.50 -8.84
N ASP A 70 1.82 10.84 -8.84
CA ASP A 70 0.59 11.63 -8.73
C ASP A 70 0.48 12.54 -9.95
N PRO A 71 -0.48 12.30 -10.87
CA PRO A 71 -0.67 13.15 -12.05
C PRO A 71 -1.02 14.61 -11.72
N GLY A 72 -1.54 14.86 -10.52
CA GLY A 72 -1.86 16.19 -10.02
C GLY A 72 -0.67 16.97 -9.45
N GLY A 73 0.53 16.38 -9.43
CA GLY A 73 1.76 17.03 -8.98
C GLY A 73 1.83 17.29 -7.47
N ARG A 74 0.99 16.63 -6.66
CA ARG A 74 1.03 16.77 -5.19
C ARG A 74 2.23 16.03 -4.62
N ASP A 75 2.64 16.41 -3.41
CA ASP A 75 3.66 15.69 -2.67
C ASP A 75 3.27 14.23 -2.46
N THR A 76 4.24 13.34 -2.58
CA THR A 76 4.00 11.89 -2.48
C THR A 76 5.01 11.24 -1.54
N VAL A 77 4.71 10.01 -1.09
CA VAL A 77 5.64 9.24 -0.24
C VAL A 77 7.00 9.00 -0.91
N LYS A 78 7.10 9.14 -2.24
CA LYS A 78 8.37 9.09 -2.98
C LYS A 78 9.37 10.14 -2.48
N ASN A 79 8.90 11.32 -2.06
CA ASN A 79 9.74 12.41 -1.60
C ASN A 79 10.48 12.06 -0.30
N PHE A 80 10.09 10.99 0.40
CA PHE A 80 10.68 10.57 1.68
C PHE A 80 11.62 9.35 1.53
N LEU A 81 11.84 8.85 0.31
CA LEU A 81 12.65 7.66 0.04
C LEU A 81 14.14 7.98 -0.23
N HIS A 82 14.69 8.98 0.45
CA HIS A 82 16.09 9.35 0.29
C HIS A 82 17.03 8.20 0.67
N GLY A 83 17.99 7.89 -0.20
CA GLY A 83 18.97 6.81 0.03
C GLY A 83 18.43 5.40 -0.21
N VAL A 84 17.16 5.24 -0.60
CA VAL A 84 16.59 3.92 -0.93
C VAL A 84 16.90 3.58 -2.38
N SER A 85 17.85 2.68 -2.60
CA SER A 85 18.32 2.27 -3.94
C SER A 85 17.37 1.28 -4.65
N VAL A 86 16.50 0.63 -3.90
CA VAL A 86 15.56 -0.39 -4.36
C VAL A 86 14.17 0.20 -4.51
N ARG A 87 13.47 -0.12 -5.61
CA ARG A 87 12.09 0.34 -5.81
C ARG A 87 11.14 -0.34 -4.83
N VAL A 88 10.67 0.40 -3.83
CA VAL A 88 9.61 0.01 -2.89
C VAL A 88 8.28 0.66 -3.25
N PHE A 89 7.17 0.13 -2.74
CA PHE A 89 5.83 0.70 -2.87
C PHE A 89 5.08 0.65 -1.53
N PRO A 90 4.11 1.56 -1.30
CA PRO A 90 3.33 1.57 -0.06
C PRO A 90 2.45 0.31 0.06
N VAL A 91 2.37 -0.23 1.27
CA VAL A 91 1.48 -1.34 1.63
C VAL A 91 0.16 -0.73 2.10
N GLY A 92 -0.76 -0.55 1.16
CA GLY A 92 -2.05 0.09 1.39
C GLY A 92 -1.97 1.59 1.20
N ARG A 93 -2.97 2.30 1.74
CA ARG A 93 -3.08 3.75 1.61
C ARG A 93 -3.49 4.33 2.94
N LEU A 94 -2.87 5.45 3.29
CA LEU A 94 -3.44 6.43 4.21
C LEU A 94 -4.02 7.57 3.37
N ASP A 95 -5.09 8.18 3.85
CA ASP A 95 -5.69 9.33 3.19
C ASP A 95 -4.73 10.52 3.17
N PHE A 96 -5.00 11.48 2.29
CA PHE A 96 -4.13 12.63 2.06
C PHE A 96 -3.92 13.45 3.35
N ASP A 97 -4.98 13.66 4.11
CA ASP A 97 -5.04 14.40 5.38
C ASP A 97 -4.74 13.53 6.61
N SER A 98 -4.54 12.23 6.42
CA SER A 98 -4.10 11.30 7.46
C SER A 98 -2.58 11.24 7.59
N GLU A 99 -2.11 11.00 8.81
CA GLU A 99 -0.70 10.81 9.16
C GLU A 99 -0.47 9.49 9.88
N GLY A 100 0.78 9.06 9.96
CA GLY A 100 1.18 7.93 10.80
C GLY A 100 1.87 6.82 10.03
N LEU A 101 1.81 5.62 10.62
CA LEU A 101 2.60 4.48 10.18
C LEU A 101 2.16 3.98 8.79
N MET A 102 3.12 3.93 7.88
CA MET A 102 2.98 3.33 6.56
C MET A 102 4.13 2.35 6.31
N LEU A 103 3.78 1.10 6.04
CA LEU A 103 4.76 0.12 5.58
C LEU A 103 5.04 0.33 4.09
N MET A 104 6.29 0.21 3.68
CA MET A 104 6.69 0.20 2.27
C MET A 104 7.61 -0.98 2.00
N THR A 105 7.38 -1.69 0.89
CA THR A 105 8.18 -2.86 0.53
C THR A 105 8.25 -3.07 -0.98
N ASN A 106 9.21 -3.85 -1.45
CA ASN A 106 9.23 -4.44 -2.80
C ASN A 106 8.69 -5.89 -2.82
N HIS A 107 8.36 -6.45 -1.66
CA HIS A 107 7.84 -7.82 -1.50
C HIS A 107 6.31 -7.85 -1.72
N GLY A 108 5.91 -8.11 -2.98
CA GLY A 108 4.50 -8.10 -3.40
C GLY A 108 3.60 -9.07 -2.63
N ASP A 109 4.08 -10.29 -2.38
CA ASP A 109 3.27 -11.32 -1.72
C ASP A 109 3.00 -10.97 -0.25
N LEU A 110 4.00 -10.43 0.47
CA LEU A 110 3.80 -9.91 1.82
C LEU A 110 2.82 -8.73 1.82
N ALA A 111 3.00 -7.76 0.91
CA ALA A 111 2.10 -6.61 0.83
C ALA A 111 0.65 -7.05 0.57
N GLN A 112 0.45 -8.02 -0.33
CA GLN A 112 -0.87 -8.59 -0.58
C GLN A 112 -1.42 -9.32 0.65
N ALA A 113 -0.59 -10.07 1.37
CA ALA A 113 -1.01 -10.74 2.60
C ALA A 113 -1.44 -9.76 3.70
N LEU A 114 -0.73 -8.63 3.85
CA LEU A 114 -1.06 -7.60 4.83
C LEU A 114 -2.36 -6.83 4.48
N LEU A 115 -2.68 -6.71 3.19
CA LEU A 115 -3.84 -5.95 2.71
C LEU A 115 -5.09 -6.81 2.51
N HIS A 116 -4.93 -8.09 2.21
CA HIS A 116 -6.05 -8.92 1.82
C HIS A 116 -7.02 -9.12 3.01
N PRO A 117 -8.32 -8.79 2.86
CA PRO A 117 -9.29 -8.81 3.96
C PRO A 117 -9.36 -10.13 4.72
N ARG A 118 -9.21 -11.27 4.01
CA ARG A 118 -9.19 -12.62 4.62
C ARG A 118 -8.25 -12.79 5.83
N TYR A 119 -7.13 -12.09 5.86
CA TYR A 119 -6.15 -12.24 6.93
C TYR A 119 -6.42 -11.37 8.15
N HIS A 120 -7.40 -10.45 8.07
CA HIS A 120 -7.84 -9.61 9.18
C HIS A 120 -6.69 -8.93 9.94
N VAL A 121 -5.64 -8.51 9.22
CA VAL A 121 -4.48 -7.84 9.83
C VAL A 121 -4.96 -6.52 10.44
N PRO A 122 -4.87 -6.37 11.78
CA PRO A 122 -5.45 -5.24 12.49
C PRO A 122 -4.71 -3.96 12.11
N LYS A 123 -5.46 -2.87 12.06
CA LYS A 123 -4.95 -1.51 11.83
C LYS A 123 -5.56 -0.65 12.92
N THR A 124 -4.71 0.00 13.70
CA THR A 124 -5.13 0.81 14.84
C THR A 124 -4.90 2.28 14.52
N TYR A 125 -5.91 3.09 14.75
CA TYR A 125 -5.92 4.52 14.46
C TYR A 125 -6.16 5.32 15.73
N LEU A 126 -5.42 6.42 15.86
CA LEU A 126 -5.71 7.45 16.86
C LEU A 126 -6.53 8.56 16.18
N ILE A 127 -7.78 8.71 16.61
CA ILE A 127 -8.74 9.64 16.01
C ILE A 127 -9.11 10.72 17.01
N LYS A 128 -9.06 11.98 16.57
CA LYS A 128 -9.59 13.12 17.33
C LYS A 128 -10.94 13.52 16.74
N VAL A 129 -11.99 13.48 17.57
CA VAL A 129 -13.35 13.87 17.19
C VAL A 129 -13.73 15.17 17.89
N LYS A 130 -14.42 16.07 17.18
CA LYS A 130 -15.02 17.27 17.75
C LYS A 130 -16.17 16.88 18.68
N GLY A 131 -16.17 17.38 19.91
CA GLY A 131 -17.15 17.05 20.94
C GLY A 131 -16.74 15.86 21.82
N VAL A 132 -17.52 15.64 22.88
CA VAL A 132 -17.29 14.57 23.85
C VAL A 132 -18.28 13.45 23.57
N LEU A 133 -17.79 12.31 23.08
CA LEU A 133 -18.61 11.14 22.80
C LEU A 133 -19.06 10.48 24.11
N THR A 134 -20.35 10.24 24.21
CA THR A 134 -20.99 9.45 25.25
C THR A 134 -20.58 7.97 25.15
N ASP A 135 -20.75 7.22 26.23
CA ASP A 135 -20.45 5.77 26.22
C ASP A 135 -21.43 5.01 25.29
N SER A 136 -22.65 5.50 25.13
CA SER A 136 -23.65 4.94 24.21
C SER A 136 -23.24 5.09 22.73
N GLU A 137 -22.76 6.27 22.34
CA GLU A 137 -22.27 6.51 20.97
C GLU A 137 -21.06 5.64 20.65
N ILE A 138 -20.17 5.41 21.62
CA ILE A 138 -19.03 4.51 21.44
C ILE A 138 -19.47 3.06 21.34
N ALA A 139 -20.42 2.62 22.16
CA ALA A 139 -21.00 1.28 22.05
C ALA A 139 -21.72 1.08 20.71
N GLN A 140 -22.27 2.14 20.11
CA GLN A 140 -22.81 2.10 18.75
C GLN A 140 -21.68 1.93 17.71
N LEU A 141 -20.60 2.71 17.80
CA LEU A 141 -19.44 2.56 16.91
C LEU A 141 -18.83 1.16 16.99
N GLN A 142 -18.69 0.59 18.19
CA GLN A 142 -18.12 -0.75 18.40
C GLN A 142 -18.95 -1.87 17.76
N ARG A 143 -20.28 -1.71 17.69
CA ARG A 143 -21.19 -2.67 17.05
C ARG A 143 -21.23 -2.55 15.52
N GLY A 144 -20.73 -1.43 15.00
CA GLY A 144 -20.76 -1.08 13.59
C GLY A 144 -21.87 -0.10 13.25
N VAL A 145 -21.63 0.71 12.21
CA VAL A 145 -22.52 1.78 11.74
C VAL A 145 -22.86 1.61 10.27
N LYS A 146 -24.02 2.13 9.85
CA LYS A 146 -24.44 2.09 8.45
C LYS A 146 -23.82 3.23 7.66
N LEU A 147 -23.10 2.90 6.60
CA LEU A 147 -22.57 3.80 5.59
C LEU A 147 -23.30 3.57 4.25
N GLU A 148 -22.97 4.37 3.23
CA GLU A 148 -23.57 4.24 1.89
C GLU A 148 -23.24 2.91 1.21
N ASP A 149 -22.07 2.34 1.50
CA ASP A 149 -21.56 1.08 0.95
C ASP A 149 -21.86 -0.15 1.82
N GLY A 150 -22.51 0.04 2.98
CA GLY A 150 -22.97 -1.06 3.84
C GLY A 150 -22.76 -0.82 5.33
N MET A 151 -22.93 -1.86 6.13
CA MET A 151 -22.58 -1.82 7.55
C MET A 151 -21.09 -2.01 7.74
N THR A 152 -20.47 -1.19 8.59
CA THR A 152 -19.10 -1.46 9.04
C THR A 152 -19.06 -2.73 9.88
N GLY A 153 -17.90 -3.40 9.88
CA GLY A 153 -17.63 -4.45 10.86
C GLY A 153 -17.56 -3.89 12.29
N PRO A 154 -17.66 -4.76 13.31
CA PRO A 154 -17.41 -4.37 14.69
C PRO A 154 -15.96 -3.89 14.87
N ALA A 155 -15.75 -2.96 15.80
CA ALA A 155 -14.45 -2.36 16.06
C ALA A 155 -14.16 -2.25 17.56
N VAL A 156 -12.88 -2.22 17.93
CA VAL A 156 -12.47 -2.02 19.33
C VAL A 156 -12.16 -0.54 19.53
N VAL A 157 -13.09 0.18 20.14
CA VAL A 157 -12.93 1.61 20.42
C VAL A 157 -12.52 1.82 21.87
N LYS A 158 -11.38 2.48 22.13
CA LYS A 158 -10.92 2.89 23.47
C LYS A 158 -10.83 4.40 23.58
N LYS A 159 -11.33 4.98 24.69
CA LYS A 159 -11.09 6.39 25.02
C LYS A 159 -9.66 6.56 25.51
N VAL A 160 -8.86 7.34 24.79
CA VAL A 160 -7.44 7.57 25.14
C VAL A 160 -7.30 8.77 26.06
N LYS A 161 -8.01 9.88 25.77
CA LYS A 161 -8.04 11.09 26.61
C LYS A 161 -9.38 11.80 26.46
N ARG A 162 -9.89 12.39 27.55
CA ARG A 162 -10.96 13.39 27.52
C ARG A 162 -10.32 14.77 27.43
N ALA A 163 -10.63 15.53 26.38
CA ALA A 163 -10.45 16.98 26.39
C ALA A 163 -11.83 17.61 26.58
N GLU A 164 -11.90 18.79 27.19
CA GLU A 164 -13.19 19.45 27.52
C GLU A 164 -14.12 19.62 26.30
N ALA A 165 -13.55 19.77 25.11
CA ALA A 165 -14.29 19.95 23.86
C ALA A 165 -14.07 18.85 22.80
N ASN A 166 -13.24 17.83 23.06
CA ASN A 166 -12.89 16.83 22.05
C ASN A 166 -12.66 15.43 22.65
N SER A 167 -12.90 14.40 21.86
CA SER A 167 -12.63 13.01 22.20
C SER A 167 -11.42 12.48 21.43
N TRP A 168 -10.52 11.81 22.13
CA TRP A 168 -9.45 11.02 21.50
C TRP A 168 -9.78 9.54 21.63
N LEU A 169 -9.85 8.85 20.50
CA LEU A 169 -10.21 7.45 20.39
C LEU A 169 -9.08 6.66 19.76
N GLU A 170 -8.82 5.48 20.29
CA GLU A 170 -8.09 4.42 19.60
C GLU A 170 -9.13 3.47 19.00
N VAL A 171 -9.07 3.23 17.69
CA VAL A 171 -10.00 2.37 16.94
C VAL A 171 -9.22 1.34 16.14
#